data_AF-A0A060YM64-F1
#
_entry.id   AF-A0A060YM64-F1
#
_cell.length_a   1.000
_cell.length_b   1.000
_cell.length_c   1.000
_cell.angle_alpha   90.00
_cell.angle_beta   90.00
_cell.angle_gamma   90.00
#
_symmetry.space_group_name_H-M   'P 1'
#
loop_
_entity.id
_entity.type
_entity.pdbx_description
1 polymer ?
#
loop_
_entity_poly.entity_id
_entity_poly.type
_entity_poly.pdbx_seq_one_letter_code
_entity_poly.pdbx_strand_id
1 'polypeptide(L)'
;MGDGERFPRSALQIDLDCFFVSEEFGFILEQPATDLPDYYRVWMGLASNLTPLIQTHQLRDLVNEMPVLSPHHLKGHRELRLAHLALGFITMGYVWQEGQHLPAQTLPKSLALPYWLVSKRLGLPPILTYADSVLGNWRLKDPTGDMEIGNLETLFSFPGGESCKGFFLVSLLVERAASSGIQASLYVCLCLSLSLSLSMYCISHTLHISLSLIITLFLPLSLFL
;
A
#
# COMPACT_ATOMS: atom_id res chain seq x y z
N MET A 1 33.80 35.89 6.11
CA MET A 1 34.32 34.99 5.07
C MET A 1 34.85 33.78 5.82
N GLY A 2 34.01 32.76 5.93
CA GLY A 2 34.27 31.53 6.68
C GLY A 2 33.41 30.49 6.00
N ASP A 3 34.03 29.75 5.09
CA ASP A 3 33.37 28.84 4.18
C ASP A 3 32.65 27.77 4.99
N GLY A 4 31.32 27.75 4.85
CA GLY A 4 30.50 26.66 5.34
C GLY A 4 30.88 25.41 4.55
N GLU A 5 31.62 24.50 5.19
CA GLU A 5 31.91 23.19 4.63
C GLU A 5 30.59 22.47 4.33
N ARG A 6 30.19 22.52 3.05
CA ARG A 6 29.22 21.59 2.49
C ARG A 6 29.87 20.23 2.51
N PHE A 7 29.52 19.43 3.51
CA PHE A 7 29.80 18.00 3.49
C PHE A 7 29.33 17.42 2.15
N PRO A 8 30.21 16.74 1.39
CA PRO A 8 29.80 16.11 0.15
C PRO A 8 28.83 14.97 0.49
N ARG A 9 27.58 15.09 0.03
CA ARG A 9 26.52 14.07 0.18
C ARG A 9 26.90 12.67 -0.35
N SER A 10 28.07 12.52 -0.97
CA SER A 10 28.47 11.36 -1.76
C SER A 10 29.19 10.23 -1.01
N ALA A 11 29.48 10.36 0.29
CA ALA A 11 30.29 9.36 1.02
C ALA A 11 29.49 8.40 1.94
N LEU A 12 28.19 8.61 2.12
CA LEU A 12 27.34 7.88 3.08
C LEU A 12 26.00 7.48 2.46
N GLN A 13 25.97 7.03 1.21
CA GLN A 13 24.71 6.66 0.56
C GLN A 13 24.33 5.22 0.95
N ILE A 14 23.29 5.09 1.77
CA ILE A 14 22.65 3.79 2.02
C ILE A 14 21.91 3.42 0.75
N ASP A 15 22.19 2.23 0.22
CA ASP A 15 21.42 1.67 -0.89
C ASP A 15 20.05 1.22 -0.37
N LEU A 16 19.07 2.12 -0.46
CA LEU A 16 17.69 1.87 -0.04
C LEU A 16 16.97 0.91 -1.00
N ASP A 17 17.45 0.77 -2.24
CA ASP A 17 16.84 -0.10 -3.25
C ASP A 17 16.93 -1.57 -2.83
N CYS A 18 18.02 -1.96 -2.15
CA CYS A 18 18.18 -3.28 -1.55
C CYS A 18 17.08 -3.63 -0.52
N PHE A 19 16.44 -2.62 0.07
CA PHE A 19 15.34 -2.77 1.03
C PHE A 19 13.97 -2.46 0.43
N PHE A 20 13.91 -2.13 -0.87
CA PHE A 20 12.70 -1.65 -1.55
C PHE A 20 12.08 -0.43 -0.85
N VAL A 21 12.93 0.47 -0.35
CA VAL A 21 12.52 1.72 0.30
C VAL A 21 12.80 2.89 -0.63
N SER A 22 11.76 3.65 -0.94
CA SER A 22 11.89 4.90 -1.69
C SER A 22 12.41 6.01 -0.79
N GLU A 23 13.29 6.85 -1.33
CA GLU A 23 13.70 8.07 -0.63
C GLU A 23 12.52 9.01 -0.37
N GLU A 24 11.62 9.12 -1.34
CA GLU A 24 10.49 10.02 -1.27
C GLU A 24 9.27 9.33 -0.63
N PHE A 25 8.99 8.10 -1.03
CA PHE A 25 7.74 7.41 -0.70
C PHE A 25 7.89 6.44 0.48
N GLY A 26 9.09 6.23 1.02
CA GLY A 26 9.33 5.25 2.07
C GLY A 26 8.93 3.85 1.58
N PHE A 27 8.03 3.18 2.30
CA PHE A 27 7.53 1.84 1.93
C PHE A 27 6.36 1.87 0.93
N ILE A 28 5.83 3.05 0.58
CA ILE A 28 4.71 3.16 -0.35
C ILE A 28 5.15 2.69 -1.74
N LEU A 29 4.31 1.89 -2.40
CA LEU A 29 4.56 1.49 -3.77
C LEU A 29 4.40 2.70 -4.69
N GLU A 30 5.50 3.16 -5.28
CA GLU A 30 5.49 4.26 -6.23
C GLU A 30 4.75 3.90 -7.51
N GLN A 31 3.88 4.81 -7.96
CA GLN A 31 3.13 4.70 -9.22
C GLN A 31 2.53 3.30 -9.39
N PRO A 32 1.65 2.88 -8.46
CA PRO A 32 1.04 1.55 -8.51
C PRO A 32 0.34 1.34 -9.85
N ALA A 33 0.37 0.12 -10.35
CA ALA A 33 -0.41 -0.23 -11.54
C ALA A 33 -1.90 -0.03 -11.21
N THR A 34 -2.64 0.54 -12.15
CA THR A 34 -4.09 0.80 -12.02
C THR A 34 -4.94 -0.14 -12.87
N ASP A 35 -4.30 -0.89 -13.77
CA ASP A 35 -4.96 -1.86 -14.63
C ASP A 35 -4.09 -3.10 -14.86
N LEU A 36 -4.72 -4.21 -15.22
CA LEU A 36 -4.09 -5.47 -15.60
C LEU A 36 -4.39 -5.80 -17.06
N PRO A 37 -3.59 -6.65 -17.72
CA PRO A 37 -3.90 -7.13 -19.06
C PRO A 37 -5.34 -7.68 -19.16
N ASP A 38 -6.00 -7.49 -20.32
CA ASP A 38 -7.40 -7.88 -20.57
C ASP A 38 -7.75 -9.33 -20.16
N TYR A 39 -6.77 -10.22 -20.20
CA TYR A 39 -6.87 -11.59 -19.70
C TYR A 39 -7.41 -11.66 -18.26
N TYR A 40 -7.08 -10.68 -17.41
CA TYR A 40 -7.47 -10.57 -16.00
C TYR A 40 -8.68 -9.64 -15.75
N ARG A 41 -9.40 -9.23 -16.80
CA ARG A 41 -10.55 -8.31 -16.69
C ARG A 41 -11.62 -8.76 -15.68
N VAL A 42 -11.78 -10.07 -15.47
CA VAL A 42 -12.75 -10.61 -14.51
C VAL A 42 -12.35 -10.28 -13.07
N TRP A 43 -11.05 -10.35 -12.74
CA TRP A 43 -10.56 -9.94 -11.42
C TRP A 43 -10.76 -8.45 -11.20
N MET A 44 -10.36 -7.63 -12.17
CA MET A 44 -10.50 -6.17 -12.10
C MET A 44 -11.97 -5.77 -11.99
N GLY A 45 -12.85 -6.35 -12.80
CA GLY A 45 -14.28 -6.07 -12.77
C GLY A 45 -14.94 -6.40 -11.43
N LEU A 46 -14.60 -7.54 -10.81
CA LEU A 46 -15.12 -7.90 -9.48
C LEU A 46 -14.56 -6.99 -8.38
N ALA A 47 -13.25 -6.70 -8.40
CA ALA A 47 -12.62 -5.87 -7.39
C ALA A 47 -13.09 -4.40 -7.45
N SER A 48 -13.25 -3.84 -8.65
CA SER A 48 -13.77 -2.46 -8.83
C SER A 48 -15.25 -2.34 -8.48
N ASN A 49 -16.05 -3.40 -8.62
CA ASN A 49 -17.47 -3.42 -8.26
C ASN A 49 -17.74 -4.11 -6.91
N LEU A 50 -16.72 -4.27 -6.07
CA LEU A 50 -16.81 -5.10 -4.87
C LEU A 50 -17.90 -4.62 -3.90
N THR A 51 -17.95 -3.31 -3.62
CA THR A 51 -18.91 -2.71 -2.69
C THR A 51 -20.36 -3.03 -3.05
N PRO A 52 -20.87 -2.68 -4.25
CA PRO A 52 -22.24 -3.01 -4.60
C PRO A 52 -22.49 -4.53 -4.61
N LEU A 53 -21.53 -5.34 -5.08
CA LEU A 53 -21.69 -6.80 -5.12
C LEU A 53 -21.80 -7.45 -3.73
N ILE A 54 -21.08 -6.92 -2.73
CA ILE A 54 -21.24 -7.36 -1.33
C ILE A 54 -22.62 -6.94 -0.81
N GLN A 55 -23.02 -5.68 -1.06
CA GLN A 55 -24.30 -5.14 -0.57
C GLN A 55 -25.52 -5.84 -1.19
N THR A 56 -25.42 -6.30 -2.43
CA THR A 56 -26.48 -7.07 -3.11
C THR A 56 -26.35 -8.57 -2.92
N HIS A 57 -25.37 -9.05 -2.13
CA HIS A 57 -25.08 -10.46 -1.89
C HIS A 57 -24.75 -11.29 -3.15
N GLN A 58 -24.31 -10.65 -4.23
CA GLN A 58 -24.03 -11.29 -5.52
C GLN A 58 -22.56 -11.70 -5.71
N LEU A 59 -21.64 -11.22 -4.86
CA LEU A 59 -20.21 -11.47 -5.05
C LEU A 59 -19.88 -12.97 -5.01
N ARG A 60 -20.45 -13.73 -4.06
CA ARG A 60 -20.18 -15.17 -3.96
C ARG A 60 -20.56 -15.94 -5.22
N ASP A 61 -21.73 -15.66 -5.80
CA ASP A 61 -22.20 -16.33 -7.01
C ASP A 61 -21.27 -16.05 -8.20
N LEU A 62 -20.91 -14.79 -8.42
CA LEU A 62 -20.01 -14.40 -9.51
C LEU A 62 -18.59 -14.96 -9.35
N VAL A 63 -18.08 -15.04 -8.12
CA VAL A 63 -16.77 -15.64 -7.83
C VAL A 63 -16.79 -17.16 -8.09
N ASN A 64 -17.90 -17.84 -7.82
CA ASN A 64 -18.07 -19.26 -8.11
C ASN A 64 -18.12 -19.56 -9.62
N GLU A 65 -18.61 -18.62 -10.42
CA GLU A 65 -18.61 -18.68 -11.89
C GLU A 65 -17.27 -18.25 -12.53
N MET A 66 -16.35 -17.70 -11.73
CA MET A 66 -15.09 -17.19 -12.23
C MET A 66 -14.23 -18.30 -12.86
N PRO A 67 -13.64 -18.10 -14.05
CA PRO A 67 -12.69 -19.06 -14.61
C PRO A 67 -11.40 -19.10 -13.79
N VAL A 68 -10.73 -20.25 -13.78
CA VAL A 68 -9.37 -20.37 -13.21
C VAL A 68 -8.39 -19.70 -14.16
N LEU A 69 -7.95 -18.48 -13.85
CA LEU A 69 -6.99 -17.74 -14.66
C LEU A 69 -5.55 -17.99 -14.17
N SER A 70 -4.62 -18.17 -15.11
CA SER A 70 -3.21 -18.34 -14.77
C SER A 70 -2.50 -16.99 -14.60
N PRO A 71 -1.68 -16.78 -13.56
CA PRO A 71 -0.95 -15.53 -13.36
C PRO A 71 0.30 -15.38 -14.27
N HIS A 72 0.56 -16.31 -15.19
CA HIS A 72 1.76 -16.26 -16.05
C HIS A 72 1.85 -15.03 -16.96
N HIS A 73 0.72 -14.39 -17.29
CA HIS A 73 0.70 -13.18 -18.11
C HIS A 73 1.03 -11.90 -17.31
N LEU A 74 1.06 -11.96 -15.97
CA LEU A 74 1.47 -10.85 -15.12
C LEU A 74 2.99 -10.62 -15.20
N LYS A 75 3.38 -9.42 -15.63
CA LYS A 75 4.75 -8.97 -15.83
C LYS A 75 5.17 -7.98 -14.76
N GLY A 76 6.34 -8.25 -14.16
CA GLY A 76 6.94 -7.34 -13.19
C GLY A 76 6.21 -7.25 -11.85
N HIS A 77 6.79 -6.46 -10.94
CA HIS A 77 6.33 -6.36 -9.57
C HIS A 77 4.99 -5.62 -9.44
N ARG A 78 4.79 -4.53 -10.19
CA ARG A 78 3.58 -3.68 -10.06
C ARG A 78 2.31 -4.42 -10.48
N GLU A 79 2.32 -5.16 -11.58
CA GLU A 79 1.17 -6.00 -11.98
C GLU A 79 0.89 -7.11 -10.98
N LEU A 80 1.94 -7.74 -10.43
CA LEU A 80 1.77 -8.74 -9.38
C LEU A 80 1.13 -8.13 -8.12
N ARG A 81 1.56 -6.94 -7.70
CA ARG A 81 0.99 -6.22 -6.56
C ARG A 81 -0.48 -5.85 -6.79
N LEU A 82 -0.84 -5.35 -7.97
CA LEU A 82 -2.24 -5.06 -8.31
C LEU A 82 -3.09 -6.34 -8.34
N ALA A 83 -2.59 -7.43 -8.91
CA ALA A 83 -3.29 -8.71 -8.91
C ALA A 83 -3.49 -9.25 -7.48
N HIS A 84 -2.47 -9.16 -6.63
CA HIS A 84 -2.56 -9.56 -5.22
C HIS A 84 -3.60 -8.72 -4.47
N LEU A 85 -3.57 -7.40 -4.69
CA LEU A 85 -4.55 -6.46 -4.15
C LEU A 85 -5.99 -6.81 -4.60
N ALA A 86 -6.22 -7.01 -5.90
CA ALA A 86 -7.54 -7.35 -6.43
C ALA A 86 -8.06 -8.68 -5.85
N LEU A 87 -7.24 -9.74 -5.90
CA LEU A 87 -7.59 -11.07 -5.38
C LEU A 87 -7.79 -11.05 -3.86
N GLY A 88 -7.02 -10.23 -3.14
CA GLY A 88 -7.17 -10.04 -1.70
C GLY A 88 -8.50 -9.37 -1.33
N PHE A 89 -8.88 -8.30 -2.05
CA PHE A 89 -10.18 -7.65 -1.87
C PHE A 89 -11.35 -8.58 -2.18
N ILE A 90 -11.28 -9.32 -3.30
CA ILE A 90 -12.29 -10.32 -3.66
C ILE A 90 -12.38 -11.42 -2.60
N THR A 91 -11.24 -11.90 -2.10
CA THR A 91 -11.17 -12.94 -1.05
C THR A 91 -11.85 -12.46 0.23
N MET A 92 -11.52 -11.26 0.71
CA MET A 92 -12.14 -10.70 1.91
C MET A 92 -13.64 -10.48 1.73
N GLY A 93 -14.05 -9.95 0.58
CA GLY A 93 -15.47 -9.80 0.25
C GLY A 93 -16.19 -11.14 0.22
N TYR A 94 -15.62 -12.16 -0.43
CA TYR A 94 -16.22 -13.49 -0.55
C TYR A 94 -16.40 -14.16 0.82
N VAL A 95 -15.34 -14.14 1.64
CA VAL A 95 -15.39 -14.74 2.98
C VAL A 95 -16.44 -14.04 3.83
N TRP A 96 -16.40 -12.71 3.91
CA TRP A 96 -17.17 -11.94 4.88
C TRP A 96 -18.50 -11.37 4.37
N GLN A 97 -18.92 -11.67 3.14
CA GLN A 97 -20.17 -11.14 2.54
C GLN A 97 -21.38 -11.25 3.48
N GLU A 98 -21.57 -12.41 4.12
CA GLU A 98 -22.70 -12.68 5.03
C GLU A 98 -22.44 -12.22 6.48
N GLY A 99 -21.45 -11.35 6.67
CA GLY A 99 -21.04 -10.85 7.96
C GLY A 99 -20.26 -11.86 8.82
N GLN A 100 -19.96 -11.44 10.04
CA GLN A 100 -19.07 -12.16 10.97
C GLN A 100 -19.61 -13.53 11.42
N HIS A 101 -20.92 -13.76 11.32
CA HIS A 101 -21.56 -14.98 11.81
C HIS A 101 -21.66 -16.09 10.76
N LEU A 102 -21.57 -15.75 9.47
CA LEU A 102 -21.66 -16.72 8.36
C LEU A 102 -20.49 -16.59 7.37
N PRO A 103 -19.22 -16.59 7.84
CA PRO A 103 -18.08 -16.52 6.95
C PRO A 103 -17.95 -17.77 6.09
N ALA A 104 -17.60 -17.59 4.81
CA ALA A 104 -17.31 -18.72 3.93
C ALA A 104 -16.04 -19.44 4.43
N GLN A 105 -16.13 -20.75 4.63
CA GLN A 105 -15.03 -21.57 5.15
C GLN A 105 -14.11 -22.11 4.05
N THR A 106 -14.48 -21.92 2.78
CA THR A 106 -13.73 -22.47 1.65
C THR A 106 -13.81 -21.51 0.47
N LEU A 107 -12.66 -21.19 -0.09
CA LEU A 107 -12.56 -20.41 -1.31
C LEU A 107 -12.65 -21.33 -2.53
N PRO A 108 -13.39 -20.94 -3.59
CA PRO A 108 -13.40 -21.71 -4.82
C PRO A 108 -12.02 -21.70 -5.48
N LYS A 109 -11.70 -22.78 -6.20
CA LYS A 109 -10.39 -22.96 -6.84
C LYS A 109 -10.02 -21.81 -7.79
N SER A 110 -11.02 -21.24 -8.45
CA SER A 110 -10.89 -20.07 -9.35
C SER A 110 -10.27 -18.86 -8.67
N LEU A 111 -10.50 -18.68 -7.37
CA LEU A 111 -9.93 -17.60 -6.57
C LEU A 111 -8.69 -18.06 -5.80
N ALA A 112 -8.76 -19.20 -5.13
CA ALA A 112 -7.71 -19.67 -4.23
C ALA A 112 -6.38 -19.95 -4.94
N LEU A 113 -6.43 -20.62 -6.10
CA LEU A 113 -5.23 -21.04 -6.83
C LEU A 113 -4.44 -19.85 -7.40
N PRO A 114 -5.04 -18.93 -8.18
CA PRO A 114 -4.29 -17.77 -8.66
C PRO A 114 -3.80 -16.88 -7.53
N TYR A 115 -4.60 -16.71 -6.47
CA TYR A 115 -4.18 -15.90 -5.34
C TYR A 115 -2.92 -16.47 -4.69
N TRP A 116 -2.93 -17.76 -4.35
CA TRP A 116 -1.75 -18.45 -3.83
C TRP A 116 -0.53 -18.35 -4.75
N LEU A 117 -0.71 -18.51 -6.07
CA LEU A 117 0.39 -18.41 -7.04
C LEU A 117 0.99 -17.00 -7.11
N VAL A 118 0.15 -15.96 -7.08
CA VAL A 118 0.60 -14.56 -7.06
C VAL A 118 1.30 -14.26 -5.73
N SER A 119 0.72 -14.65 -4.60
CA SER A 119 1.30 -14.50 -3.26
C SER A 119 2.68 -15.16 -3.18
N LYS A 120 2.82 -16.39 -3.70
CA LYS A 120 4.11 -17.10 -3.76
C LYS A 120 5.15 -16.35 -4.59
N ARG A 121 4.78 -15.76 -5.73
CA ARG A 121 5.70 -14.97 -6.57
C ARG A 121 6.16 -13.68 -5.88
N LEU A 122 5.32 -13.11 -5.02
CA LEU A 122 5.62 -11.90 -4.25
C LEU A 122 6.32 -12.18 -2.92
N GLY A 123 6.33 -13.42 -2.44
CA GLY A 123 6.76 -13.74 -1.08
C GLY A 123 5.80 -13.24 0.00
N LEU A 124 4.53 -13.00 -0.35
CA LEU A 124 3.47 -12.58 0.56
C LEU A 124 2.55 -13.76 0.92
N PRO A 125 1.83 -13.68 2.06
CA PRO A 125 0.76 -14.63 2.35
C PRO A 125 -0.49 -14.35 1.49
N PRO A 126 -1.30 -15.37 1.15
CA PRO A 126 -2.55 -15.21 0.41
C PRO A 126 -3.68 -14.70 1.32
N ILE A 127 -3.49 -13.50 1.87
CA ILE A 127 -4.45 -12.75 2.68
C ILE A 127 -4.22 -11.25 2.42
N LEU A 128 -5.29 -10.45 2.41
CA LEU A 128 -5.16 -9.02 2.15
C LEU A 128 -4.28 -8.39 3.24
N THR A 129 -3.14 -7.84 2.85
CA THR A 129 -2.17 -7.25 3.78
C THR A 129 -2.22 -5.73 3.77
N TYR A 130 -1.57 -5.08 4.74
CA TYR A 130 -1.36 -3.64 4.73
C TYR A 130 -0.57 -3.15 3.50
N ALA A 131 0.39 -3.95 3.05
CA ALA A 131 1.14 -3.67 1.83
C ALA A 131 0.25 -3.65 0.59
N ASP A 132 -0.87 -4.36 0.61
CA ASP A 132 -1.88 -4.30 -0.45
C ASP A 132 -2.81 -3.11 -0.24
N SER A 133 -3.58 -3.14 0.85
CA SER A 133 -4.75 -2.28 1.06
C SER A 133 -4.42 -0.82 1.36
N VAL A 134 -3.18 -0.53 1.73
CA VAL A 134 -2.68 0.84 1.95
C VAL A 134 -1.58 1.15 0.95
N LEU A 135 -0.42 0.51 1.05
CA LEU A 135 0.79 0.93 0.34
C LEU A 135 0.67 0.83 -1.20
N GLY A 136 -0.22 -0.02 -1.72
CA GLY A 136 -0.45 -0.20 -3.15
C GLY A 136 -1.86 0.16 -3.63
N ASN A 137 -2.78 0.55 -2.75
CA ASN A 137 -4.19 0.78 -3.06
C ASN A 137 -4.50 2.27 -3.27
N TRP A 138 -3.79 2.93 -4.18
CA TRP A 138 -3.99 4.35 -4.42
C TRP A 138 -3.71 4.75 -5.86
N ARG A 139 -4.27 5.90 -6.26
CA ARG A 139 -3.89 6.64 -7.46
C ARG A 139 -4.14 8.12 -7.25
N LEU A 140 -3.51 8.95 -8.07
CA LEU A 140 -3.84 10.37 -8.18
C LEU A 140 -5.05 10.54 -9.12
N LYS A 141 -5.97 11.45 -8.77
CA LYS A 141 -7.07 11.88 -9.63
C LYS A 141 -6.53 12.76 -10.76
N ASP A 142 -5.68 13.72 -10.42
CA ASP A 142 -4.84 14.49 -11.33
C ASP A 142 -3.38 13.99 -11.21
N PRO A 143 -2.86 13.28 -12.24
CA PRO A 143 -1.49 12.78 -12.26
C PRO A 143 -0.40 13.84 -12.15
N THR A 144 -0.73 15.11 -12.38
CA THR A 144 0.21 16.24 -12.31
C THR A 144 0.18 16.96 -10.96
N GLY A 145 -0.81 16.66 -10.11
CA GLY A 145 -0.97 17.27 -8.80
C GLY A 145 -0.23 16.52 -7.68
N ASP A 146 -0.18 17.15 -6.52
CA ASP A 146 0.49 16.61 -5.34
C ASP A 146 -0.29 15.45 -4.69
N MET A 147 0.42 14.65 -3.89
CA MET A 147 -0.11 13.51 -3.15
C MET A 147 -0.85 13.98 -1.88
N GLU A 148 -1.96 14.68 -2.07
CA GLU A 148 -2.82 15.17 -0.99
C GLU A 148 -4.16 14.44 -0.94
N ILE A 149 -4.82 14.44 0.22
CA ILE A 149 -6.08 13.70 0.43
C ILE A 149 -7.16 14.03 -0.62
N GLY A 150 -7.23 15.29 -1.06
CA GLY A 150 -8.19 15.73 -2.09
C GLY A 150 -7.89 15.16 -3.48
N ASN A 151 -6.62 14.92 -3.80
CA ASN A 151 -6.16 14.39 -5.08
C ASN A 151 -5.98 12.87 -5.07
N LEU A 152 -6.19 12.20 -3.93
CA LEU A 152 -6.05 10.75 -3.79
C LEU A 152 -7.37 10.00 -3.97
N GLU A 153 -7.27 8.80 -4.52
CA GLU A 153 -8.37 7.84 -4.61
C GLU A 153 -7.83 6.41 -4.40
N THR A 154 -8.63 5.55 -3.77
CA THR A 154 -8.34 4.12 -3.67
C THR A 154 -8.68 3.38 -4.96
N LEU A 155 -7.95 2.31 -5.28
CA LEU A 155 -8.27 1.48 -6.45
C LEU A 155 -9.47 0.59 -6.18
N PHE A 156 -9.49 -0.05 -5.01
CA PHE A 156 -10.58 -0.89 -4.52
C PHE A 156 -11.00 -0.46 -3.12
N SER A 157 -12.26 -0.72 -2.77
CA SER A 157 -12.83 -0.37 -1.47
C SER A 157 -13.88 -1.39 -1.04
N PHE A 158 -14.11 -1.47 0.26
CA PHE A 158 -15.21 -2.22 0.86
C PHE A 158 -16.41 -1.28 1.08
N PRO A 159 -17.59 -1.84 1.44
CA PRO A 159 -18.69 -1.04 1.98
C PRO A 159 -18.23 -0.16 3.15
N GLY A 160 -18.81 1.04 3.25
CA GLY A 160 -18.41 2.06 4.25
C GLY A 160 -18.13 3.44 3.66
N GLY A 161 -18.23 3.60 2.34
CA GLY A 161 -18.18 4.90 1.67
C GLY A 161 -16.88 5.66 1.95
N GLU A 162 -17.00 6.97 2.20
CA GLU A 162 -15.85 7.86 2.43
C GLU A 162 -15.09 7.50 3.71
N SER A 163 -15.72 6.94 4.74
CA SER A 163 -15.02 6.49 5.94
C SER A 163 -14.04 5.35 5.64
N CYS A 164 -14.45 4.39 4.80
CA CYS A 164 -13.58 3.28 4.40
C CYS A 164 -12.41 3.76 3.53
N LYS A 165 -12.68 4.66 2.56
CA LYS A 165 -11.62 5.27 1.75
C LYS A 165 -10.65 6.08 2.60
N GLY A 166 -11.18 6.90 3.50
CA GLY A 166 -10.40 7.73 4.42
C GLY A 166 -9.47 6.90 5.30
N PHE A 167 -9.92 5.74 5.79
CA PHE A 167 -9.08 4.83 6.57
C PHE A 167 -7.80 4.42 5.82
N PHE A 168 -7.90 4.03 4.54
CA PHE A 168 -6.74 3.65 3.75
C PHE A 168 -5.89 4.86 3.35
N LEU A 169 -6.51 5.95 2.88
CA LEU A 169 -5.78 7.11 2.37
C LEU A 169 -5.08 7.92 3.46
N VAL A 170 -5.68 8.06 4.65
CA VAL A 170 -4.99 8.73 5.77
C VAL A 170 -3.82 7.86 6.25
N SER A 171 -4.00 6.54 6.32
CA SER A 171 -2.89 5.63 6.65
C SER A 171 -1.75 5.75 5.63
N LEU A 172 -2.07 5.87 4.34
CA LEU A 172 -1.09 6.11 3.27
C LEU A 172 -0.35 7.45 3.46
N LEU A 173 -1.05 8.53 3.80
CA LEU A 173 -0.42 9.84 4.04
C LEU A 173 0.49 9.83 5.27
N VAL A 174 0.12 9.08 6.30
CA VAL A 174 0.97 8.85 7.47
C VAL A 174 2.27 8.15 7.08
N GLU A 175 2.20 7.08 6.26
CA GLU A 175 3.38 6.40 5.72
C GLU A 175 4.24 7.36 4.89
N ARG A 176 3.61 8.23 4.09
CA ARG A 176 4.34 9.22 3.28
C ARG A 176 5.06 10.23 4.17
N ALA A 177 4.43 10.71 5.24
CA ALA A 177 5.07 11.59 6.21
C ALA A 177 6.23 10.91 6.97
N ALA A 178 6.12 9.60 7.23
CA ALA A 178 7.14 8.81 7.92
C ALA A 178 8.41 8.55 7.08
N SER A 179 8.33 8.62 5.75
CA SER A 179 9.45 8.37 4.81
C SER A 179 10.77 9.04 5.23
N SER A 180 10.72 10.35 5.47
CA SER A 180 11.87 11.15 5.92
C SER A 180 12.47 10.68 7.25
N GLY A 181 11.64 10.21 8.17
CA GLY A 181 12.07 9.68 9.47
C GLY A 181 12.74 8.31 9.35
N ILE A 182 12.24 7.44 8.45
CA ILE A 182 12.86 6.14 8.14
C ILE A 182 14.26 6.35 7.59
N GLN A 183 14.42 7.26 6.62
CA GLN A 183 15.73 7.61 6.08
C GLN A 183 16.67 8.09 7.18
N ALA A 184 16.22 9.06 7.98
CA ALA A 184 17.02 9.63 9.05
C ALA A 184 17.48 8.54 10.03
N SER A 185 16.59 7.60 10.40
CA SER A 185 16.93 6.46 11.26
C SER A 185 18.03 5.57 10.68
N LEU A 186 17.96 5.28 9.38
CA LEU A 186 19.00 4.49 8.69
C LEU A 186 20.35 5.24 8.69
N TYR A 187 20.34 6.55 8.45
CA TYR A 187 21.53 7.39 8.55
C TYR A 187 22.12 7.39 9.98
N VAL A 188 21.31 7.40 11.04
CA VAL A 188 21.82 7.26 12.43
C VAL A 188 22.59 5.97 12.61
N CYS A 189 21.99 4.83 12.21
CA CYS A 189 22.62 3.53 12.36
C CYS A 189 24.00 3.49 11.67
N LEU A 190 24.09 4.09 10.48
CA LEU A 190 25.35 4.19 9.74
C LEU A 190 26.36 5.12 10.46
N CYS A 191 25.95 6.31 10.89
CA CYS A 191 26.83 7.23 11.62
C CYS A 191 27.35 6.63 12.95
N LEU A 192 26.51 5.88 13.68
CA LEU A 192 26.91 5.17 14.89
C LEU A 192 27.94 4.07 14.58
N SER A 193 27.74 3.31 13.51
CA SER A 193 28.71 2.29 13.08
C SER A 193 30.07 2.87 12.69
N LEU A 194 30.10 4.14 12.27
CA LEU A 194 31.30 4.87 11.84
C LEU A 194 31.84 5.85 12.90
N SER A 195 31.24 5.90 14.11
CA SER A 195 31.64 6.79 15.21
C SER A 195 31.63 8.29 14.86
N LEU A 196 30.73 8.73 13.98
CA LEU A 196 30.59 10.14 13.56
C LEU A 196 29.62 10.89 14.50
N SER A 197 30.12 11.85 15.29
CA SER A 197 29.34 12.54 16.35
C SER A 197 28.54 13.78 15.90
N LEU A 198 28.96 14.48 14.84
CA LEU A 198 28.33 15.75 14.43
C LEU A 198 26.92 15.61 13.82
N SER A 199 26.52 14.41 13.38
CA SER A 199 25.27 14.22 12.61
C SER A 199 24.01 14.00 13.46
N MET A 200 24.14 13.77 14.77
CA MET A 200 23.01 13.29 15.60
C MET A 200 21.91 14.34 15.82
N TYR A 201 22.25 15.63 15.90
CA TYR A 201 21.27 16.69 16.20
C TYR A 201 20.30 16.94 15.04
N CYS A 202 20.81 17.06 13.81
CA CYS A 202 19.98 17.24 12.61
C CYS A 202 19.01 16.07 12.43
N ILE A 203 19.48 14.84 12.70
CA ILE A 203 18.66 13.65 12.58
C ILE A 203 17.55 13.60 13.65
N SER A 204 17.88 13.90 14.91
CA SER A 204 16.88 13.99 15.98
C SER A 204 15.79 15.01 15.64
N HIS A 205 16.15 16.11 15.00
CA HIS A 205 15.19 17.12 14.55
C HIS A 205 14.30 16.62 13.42
N THR A 206 14.85 15.94 12.41
CA THR A 206 14.07 15.31 11.32
C THR A 206 13.07 14.29 11.87
N LEU A 207 13.50 13.41 12.78
CA LEU A 207 12.61 12.43 13.42
C LEU A 207 11.46 13.11 14.16
N HIS A 208 11.75 14.18 14.91
CA HIS A 208 10.73 14.93 15.64
C HIS A 208 9.72 15.57 14.68
N ILE A 209 10.16 16.13 13.55
CA ILE A 209 9.28 16.70 12.53
C ILE A 209 8.38 15.62 11.92
N SER A 210 8.94 14.49 11.49
CA SER A 210 8.17 13.40 10.89
C SER A 210 7.10 12.88 11.87
N LEU A 211 7.46 12.67 13.14
CA LEU A 211 6.52 12.25 14.18
C LEU A 211 5.44 13.31 14.46
N SER A 212 5.79 14.59 14.47
CA SER A 212 4.83 15.68 14.67
C SER A 212 3.81 15.74 13.53
N LEU A 213 4.27 15.60 12.28
CA LEU A 213 3.40 15.52 11.09
C LEU A 213 2.44 14.32 11.15
N ILE A 214 2.94 13.15 11.56
CA ILE A 214 2.12 11.95 11.75
C ILE A 214 1.00 12.23 12.78
N ILE A 215 1.34 12.84 13.92
CA ILE A 215 0.35 13.20 14.95
C ILE A 215 -0.68 14.18 14.40
N THR A 216 -0.27 15.18 13.61
CA THR A 216 -1.18 16.14 12.96
C THR A 216 -2.13 15.45 11.98
N LEU A 217 -1.68 14.44 11.24
CA LEU A 217 -2.55 13.68 10.33
C LEU A 217 -3.60 12.82 11.08
N PHE A 218 -3.27 12.32 12.27
CA PHE A 218 -4.21 11.55 13.11
C PHE A 218 -5.14 12.43 13.99
N LEU A 219 -4.73 13.64 14.35
CA LEU A 219 -5.52 14.57 15.17
C LEU A 219 -6.97 14.79 14.68
N PRO A 220 -7.24 15.06 13.38
CA PRO A 220 -8.60 15.21 12.92
C PRO A 220 -9.42 13.93 13.00
N LEU A 221 -8.82 12.73 12.99
CA LEU A 221 -9.52 11.45 13.17
C LEU A 221 -9.96 11.21 14.63
N SER A 222 -9.19 11.71 15.60
CA SER A 222 -9.52 11.59 17.03
C SER A 222 -10.74 12.40 17.48
N LEU A 223 -11.22 13.32 16.65
CA LEU A 223 -12.44 14.08 16.89
C LEU A 223 -13.71 13.37 16.39
N PHE A 224 -13.58 12.23 15.70
CA PHE A 224 -14.69 11.45 15.13
C PHE A 224 -14.83 10.03 15.73
N LEU A 225 -14.01 9.68 16.74
CA LEU A 225 -14.15 8.48 17.58
C LEU A 225 -14.64 8.87 18.97
#